data_AF-A0A6P1P1Z1-F1
#
_entry.id   AF-A0A6P1P1Z1-F1
#
_cell.length_a   1.000
_cell.length_b   1.000
_cell.length_c   1.000
_cell.angle_alpha   90.00
_cell.angle_beta   90.00
_cell.angle_gamma   90.00
#
_symmetry.space_group_name_H-M   'P 1'
#
loop_
_entity.id
_entity.type
_entity.pdbx_description
1 polymer ?
#
loop_
_entity_poly.entity_id
_entity_poly.type
_entity_poly.pdbx_seq_one_letter_code
_entity_poly.pdbx_strand_id
1 'polypeptide(L)'
;MSSNYQELEQLSQSLLFISESEYPLEPFALPAGTSGQEASSFLKAIGQPEQTVEEVTVAHFFRNMVRPSEEDAIQNQNAQKFMALQQWLEKNLKDVKVYRLGQTQVQAYVVGQAEDQTWMGVKTTLIET
;
A
#
# COMPACT_ATOMS: atom_id res chain seq x y z
N MET A 1 -1.57 17.48 9.22
CA MET A 1 -1.15 16.45 8.25
C MET A 1 0.26 16.79 7.81
N SER A 2 1.18 15.84 7.84
CA SER A 2 2.56 16.05 7.40
C SER A 2 2.64 16.17 5.87
N SER A 3 3.69 16.81 5.36
CA SER A 3 3.90 16.98 3.90
C SER A 3 3.92 15.65 3.16
N ASN A 4 4.51 14.60 3.76
CA ASN A 4 4.54 13.27 3.17
C ASN A 4 3.13 12.68 2.99
N TYR A 5 2.21 12.92 3.91
CA TYR A 5 0.83 12.43 3.77
C TYR A 5 0.11 13.09 2.59
N GLN A 6 0.29 14.39 2.41
CA GLN A 6 -0.32 15.12 1.29
C GLN A 6 0.23 14.67 -0.06
N GLU A 7 1.54 14.43 -0.16
CA GLU A 7 2.16 13.87 -1.37
C GLU A 7 1.64 12.46 -1.67
N LEU A 8 1.49 11.62 -0.64
CA LEU A 8 0.94 10.28 -0.79
C LEU A 8 -0.52 10.30 -1.25
N GLU A 9 -1.34 11.22 -0.72
CA GLU A 9 -2.72 11.43 -1.17
C GLU A 9 -2.77 11.77 -2.67
N GLN A 10 -1.89 12.66 -3.13
CA GLN A 10 -1.82 13.02 -4.55
C GLN A 10 -1.37 11.86 -5.44
N LEU A 11 -0.37 11.10 -5.00
CA LEU A 11 0.16 9.96 -5.76
C LEU A 11 -0.83 8.78 -5.84
N SER A 12 -1.64 8.59 -4.81
CA SER A 12 -2.66 7.53 -4.76
C SER A 12 -4.01 7.94 -5.35
N GLN A 13 -4.19 9.23 -5.64
CA GLN A 13 -5.46 9.77 -6.13
C GLN A 13 -5.92 9.08 -7.42
N SER A 14 -7.14 8.54 -7.38
CA SER A 14 -7.79 7.86 -8.50
C SER A 14 -7.01 6.65 -9.05
N LEU A 15 -6.07 6.08 -8.27
CA LEU A 15 -5.45 4.81 -8.60
C LEU A 15 -6.35 3.66 -8.17
N LEU A 16 -6.61 2.75 -9.12
CA LEU A 16 -7.31 1.51 -8.88
C LEU A 16 -6.29 0.36 -8.90
N PHE A 17 -6.31 -0.45 -7.86
CA PHE A 17 -5.58 -1.70 -7.79
C PHE A 17 -6.43 -2.79 -8.46
N ILE A 18 -5.89 -3.42 -9.50
CA ILE A 18 -6.61 -4.41 -10.30
C ILE A 18 -6.21 -5.81 -9.85
N SER A 19 -7.16 -6.56 -9.30
CA SER A 19 -7.07 -7.98 -8.98
C SER A 19 -8.09 -8.74 -9.83
N GLU A 20 -8.90 -9.64 -9.27
CA GLU A 20 -10.14 -10.08 -9.93
C GLU A 20 -11.22 -9.00 -9.95
N SER A 21 -11.10 -8.01 -9.05
CA SER A 21 -11.91 -6.80 -9.02
C SER A 21 -11.01 -5.57 -8.87
N GLU A 22 -11.58 -4.41 -9.14
CA GLU A 22 -10.92 -3.11 -9.04
C GLU A 22 -11.30 -2.43 -7.72
N TYR A 23 -10.30 -2.04 -6.93
CA TYR A 23 -10.50 -1.29 -5.69
C TYR A 23 -9.59 -0.06 -5.65
N PRO A 24 -10.04 1.04 -5.04
CA PRO A 24 -9.19 2.22 -4.88
C PRO A 24 -7.99 1.91 -4.00
N LEU A 25 -6.89 2.59 -4.31
CA LEU A 25 -5.72 2.65 -3.45
C LEU A 25 -5.86 3.87 -2.53
N GLU A 26 -6.08 3.63 -1.25
CA GLU A 26 -6.42 4.68 -0.30
C GLU A 26 -5.24 4.99 0.63
N PRO A 27 -4.86 6.26 0.80
CA PRO A 27 -3.85 6.64 1.78
C PRO A 27 -4.37 6.45 3.20
N PHE A 28 -3.49 6.07 4.12
CA PHE A 28 -3.80 5.96 5.55
C PHE A 28 -2.58 6.26 6.42
N ALA A 29 -2.85 6.54 7.69
CA ALA A 29 -1.84 6.65 8.75
C ALA A 29 -2.29 5.85 9.97
N LEU A 30 -1.33 5.24 10.66
CA LEU A 30 -1.59 4.59 11.94
C LEU A 30 -1.74 5.62 13.07
N PRO A 31 -2.43 5.27 14.18
CA PRO A 31 -2.52 6.16 15.33
C PRO A 31 -1.15 6.54 15.90
N ALA A 32 -1.03 7.76 16.43
CA ALA A 32 0.21 8.25 17.02
C ALA A 32 0.70 7.31 18.14
N GLY A 33 2.01 7.05 18.18
CA GLY A 33 2.64 6.16 19.17
C GLY A 33 2.50 4.66 18.86
N THR A 34 1.94 4.29 17.70
CA THR A 34 1.91 2.90 17.22
C THR A 34 3.03 2.63 16.22
N SER A 35 3.31 1.35 15.96
CA SER A 35 4.34 0.90 15.02
C SER A 35 3.76 -0.09 14.01
N GLY A 36 4.12 0.10 12.74
CA GLY A 36 3.84 -0.83 11.64
C GLY A 36 5.01 -1.77 11.32
N GLN A 37 6.11 -1.73 12.09
CA GLN A 37 7.34 -2.47 11.78
C GLN A 37 7.17 -3.97 11.85
N GLU A 38 6.49 -4.42 12.91
CA GLU A 38 6.22 -5.82 13.20
C GLU A 38 4.73 -6.09 12.97
N ALA A 39 4.41 -7.22 12.35
CA ALA A 39 3.05 -7.62 12.03
C ALA A 39 2.10 -7.56 13.23
N SER A 40 2.53 -8.03 14.40
CA SER A 40 1.72 -8.00 15.63
C SER A 40 1.41 -6.58 16.13
N SER A 41 2.35 -5.63 15.98
CA SER A 41 2.15 -4.23 16.35
C SER A 41 1.24 -3.52 15.37
N PHE A 42 1.43 -3.80 14.07
CA PHE A 42 0.56 -3.30 13.00
C PHE A 42 -0.89 -3.75 13.20
N LEU A 43 -1.12 -5.05 13.43
CA LEU A 43 -2.44 -5.64 13.66
C LEU A 43 -3.16 -5.00 14.86
N LYS A 44 -2.44 -4.74 15.96
CA LYS A 44 -2.98 -3.99 17.10
C LYS A 44 -3.35 -2.56 16.71
N ALA A 45 -2.50 -1.87 15.95
CA ALA A 45 -2.71 -0.48 15.53
C ALA A 45 -3.96 -0.31 14.64
N ILE A 46 -4.28 -1.30 13.81
CA ILE A 46 -5.49 -1.29 12.97
C ILE A 46 -6.71 -1.93 13.65
N GLY A 47 -6.61 -2.34 14.92
CA GLY A 47 -7.71 -2.92 15.68
C GLY A 47 -8.06 -4.37 15.29
N GLN A 48 -7.14 -5.12 14.69
CA GLN A 48 -7.33 -6.52 14.25
C GLN A 48 -6.25 -7.46 14.83
N PRO A 49 -6.05 -7.51 16.17
CA PRO A 49 -4.91 -8.21 16.78
C PRO A 49 -4.88 -9.74 16.57
N GLU A 50 -6.02 -10.35 16.25
CA GLU A 50 -6.15 -11.81 16.07
C GLU A 50 -6.07 -12.25 14.60
N GLN A 51 -5.85 -11.32 13.66
CA GLN A 51 -5.75 -11.69 12.25
C GLN A 51 -4.40 -12.35 11.93
N THR A 52 -4.41 -13.30 11.01
CA THR A 52 -3.22 -13.87 10.38
C THR A 52 -2.74 -12.96 9.27
N VAL A 53 -1.45 -12.69 9.20
CA VAL A 53 -0.91 -11.78 8.17
C VAL A 53 0.14 -12.48 7.33
N GLU A 54 0.05 -12.29 6.02
CA GLU A 54 1.10 -12.63 5.08
C GLU A 54 1.92 -11.37 4.78
N GLU A 55 3.24 -11.48 4.88
CA GLU A 55 4.17 -10.42 4.50
C GLU A 55 4.71 -10.66 3.09
N VAL A 56 4.63 -9.62 2.25
CA VAL A 56 5.27 -9.60 0.93
C VAL A 56 6.10 -8.34 0.73
N THR A 57 6.97 -8.33 -0.28
CA THR A 57 7.73 -7.13 -0.63
C THR A 57 6.88 -6.15 -1.44
N VAL A 58 7.21 -4.86 -1.39
CA VAL A 58 6.55 -3.81 -2.20
C VAL A 58 6.64 -4.13 -3.69
N ALA A 59 7.84 -4.53 -4.15
CA ALA A 59 8.06 -4.94 -5.53
C ALA A 59 7.20 -6.15 -5.93
N HIS A 60 7.04 -7.15 -5.04
CA HIS A 60 6.16 -8.28 -5.33
C HIS A 60 4.70 -7.84 -5.39
N PHE A 61 4.25 -6.99 -4.46
CA PHE A 61 2.87 -6.51 -4.40
C PHE A 61 2.47 -5.73 -5.66
N PHE A 62 3.31 -4.79 -6.11
CA PHE A 62 3.01 -3.96 -7.28
C PHE A 62 3.43 -4.56 -8.62
N ARG A 63 4.01 -5.77 -8.66
CA ARG A 63 4.61 -6.39 -9.88
C ARG A 63 3.71 -6.36 -11.11
N ASN A 64 2.40 -6.56 -10.93
CA ASN A 64 1.43 -6.56 -12.03
C ASN A 64 0.97 -5.15 -12.39
N MET A 65 0.92 -4.25 -11.41
CA MET A 65 0.46 -2.87 -11.60
C MET A 65 1.48 -2.02 -12.35
N VAL A 66 2.78 -2.30 -12.18
CA VAL A 66 3.87 -1.59 -12.87
C VAL A 66 4.19 -2.17 -14.26
N ARG A 67 3.44 -3.19 -14.71
CA ARG A 67 3.70 -3.85 -15.99
C ARG A 67 3.07 -3.04 -17.14
N PRO A 68 3.88 -2.55 -18.10
CA PRO A 68 3.35 -1.87 -19.27
C PRO A 68 2.62 -2.85 -20.21
N SER A 69 1.76 -2.29 -21.06
CA SER A 69 1.05 -2.98 -22.14
C SER A 69 1.48 -2.41 -23.50
N GLU A 70 1.68 -3.26 -24.50
CA GLU A 70 2.00 -2.80 -25.85
C GLU A 70 0.80 -2.17 -26.55
N GLU A 71 -0.42 -2.51 -26.12
CA GLU A 71 -1.67 -2.18 -26.82
C GLU A 71 -2.54 -1.18 -26.06
N ASP A 72 -2.30 -1.00 -24.75
CA ASP A 72 -3.15 -0.17 -23.88
C ASP A 72 -2.39 1.04 -23.30
N ALA A 73 -2.68 2.22 -23.84
CA ALA A 73 -2.12 3.48 -23.40
C ALA A 73 -2.59 3.89 -21.99
N ILE A 74 -3.82 3.53 -21.59
CA ILE A 74 -4.35 3.82 -20.25
C ILE A 74 -3.64 2.94 -19.23
N GLN A 75 -3.45 1.66 -19.53
CA GLN A 75 -2.67 0.76 -18.69
C GLN A 75 -1.23 1.27 -18.53
N ASN A 76 -0.60 1.75 -19.60
CA ASN A 76 0.73 2.34 -19.53
C ASN A 76 0.79 3.57 -18.62
N GLN A 77 -0.21 4.45 -18.70
CA GLN A 77 -0.30 5.62 -17.81
C GLN A 77 -0.47 5.19 -16.35
N ASN A 78 -1.31 4.19 -16.09
CA ASN A 78 -1.49 3.64 -14.74
C ASN A 78 -0.20 2.99 -14.22
N ALA A 79 0.49 2.22 -15.06
CA ALA A 79 1.77 1.61 -14.70
C ALA A 79 2.82 2.66 -14.30
N GLN A 80 2.92 3.77 -15.05
CA GLN A 80 3.81 4.88 -14.69
C GLN A 80 3.45 5.51 -13.34
N LYS A 81 2.15 5.69 -13.04
CA LYS A 81 1.71 6.21 -11.74
C LYS A 81 2.04 5.23 -10.59
N PHE A 82 1.83 3.93 -10.79
CA PHE A 82 2.21 2.91 -9.81
C PHE A 82 3.73 2.85 -9.60
N MET A 83 4.53 3.00 -10.66
CA MET A 83 6.00 3.09 -10.54
C MET A 83 6.41 4.33 -9.74
N ALA A 84 5.79 5.48 -10.00
CA ALA A 84 6.06 6.71 -9.25
C ALA A 84 5.68 6.57 -7.77
N LEU A 85 4.52 5.97 -7.48
CA LEU A 85 4.10 5.68 -6.11
C LEU A 85 5.06 4.72 -5.41
N GLN A 86 5.44 3.61 -6.06
CA GLN A 86 6.39 2.64 -5.50
C GLN A 86 7.72 3.32 -5.15
N GLN A 87 8.28 4.09 -6.10
CA GLN A 87 9.52 4.83 -5.87
C GLN A 87 9.40 5.84 -4.73
N TRP A 88 8.25 6.52 -4.63
CA TRP A 88 8.02 7.46 -3.55
C TRP A 88 7.95 6.75 -2.20
N LEU A 89 7.26 5.62 -2.10
CA LEU A 89 7.17 4.83 -0.86
C LEU A 89 8.57 4.37 -0.42
N GLU A 90 9.36 3.80 -1.33
CA GLU A 90 10.71 3.28 -1.05
C GLU A 90 11.71 4.39 -0.71
N LYS A 91 11.53 5.61 -1.24
CA LYS A 91 12.41 6.75 -0.99
C LYS A 91 12.09 7.50 0.30
N ASN A 92 10.81 7.69 0.59
CA ASN A 92 10.36 8.61 1.64
C ASN A 92 9.94 7.90 2.93
N LEU A 93 9.71 6.59 2.88
CA LEU A 93 9.37 5.79 4.04
C LEU A 93 10.48 4.79 4.34
N LYS A 94 10.77 4.61 5.63
CA LYS A 94 11.67 3.58 6.14
C LYS A 94 10.89 2.31 6.46
N ASP A 95 11.59 1.18 6.43
CA ASP A 95 11.06 -0.12 6.86
C ASP A 95 9.72 -0.47 6.19
N VAL A 96 9.61 -0.22 4.88
CA VAL A 96 8.36 -0.44 4.14
C VAL A 96 8.02 -1.92 4.08
N LYS A 97 6.82 -2.26 4.54
CA LYS A 97 6.25 -3.61 4.58
C LYS A 97 4.95 -3.66 3.80
N VAL A 98 4.61 -4.85 3.30
CA VAL A 98 3.28 -5.13 2.78
C VAL A 98 2.64 -6.24 3.60
N TYR A 99 1.52 -5.92 4.24
CA TYR A 99 0.71 -6.85 5.01
C TYR A 99 -0.56 -7.20 4.25
N ARG A 100 -0.82 -8.50 4.07
CA ARG A 100 -2.03 -9.05 3.44
C ARG A 100 -2.82 -9.84 4.49
N LEU A 101 -4.08 -9.46 4.69
CA LEU A 101 -4.97 -10.00 5.72
C LEU A 101 -6.22 -10.59 5.06
N GLY A 102 -6.53 -11.84 5.34
CA GLY A 102 -7.63 -12.59 4.71
C GLY A 102 -7.16 -13.56 3.62
N GLN A 103 -8.12 -14.23 2.98
CA GLN A 103 -7.85 -15.26 1.95
C GLN A 103 -8.60 -14.95 0.65
N THR A 104 -9.93 -14.81 0.68
CA THR A 104 -10.73 -14.50 -0.52
C THR A 104 -10.87 -13.00 -0.74
N GLN A 105 -11.16 -12.26 0.34
CA GLN A 105 -11.16 -10.81 0.35
C GLN A 105 -9.96 -10.37 1.18
N VAL A 106 -8.89 -10.01 0.50
CA VAL A 106 -7.61 -9.69 1.11
C VAL A 106 -7.52 -8.18 1.32
N GLN A 107 -7.40 -7.73 2.57
CA GLN A 107 -7.02 -6.36 2.88
C GLN A 107 -5.50 -6.25 2.80
N ALA A 108 -4.99 -5.44 1.87
CA ALA A 108 -3.58 -5.20 1.72
C ALA A 108 -3.20 -3.81 2.20
N TYR A 109 -2.08 -3.73 2.91
CA TYR A 109 -1.52 -2.49 3.44
C TYR A 109 -0.04 -2.42 3.09
N VAL A 110 0.35 -1.41 2.30
CA VAL A 110 1.74 -1.00 2.18
C VAL A 110 1.98 0.06 3.24
N VAL A 111 2.87 -0.18 4.20
CA VAL A 111 3.08 0.69 5.35
C VAL A 111 4.56 0.89 5.60
N GLY A 112 4.97 2.11 5.92
CA GLY A 112 6.33 2.44 6.31
C GLY A 112 6.37 3.65 7.24
N GLN A 113 7.53 3.94 7.79
CA GLN A 113 7.73 5.04 8.72
C GLN A 113 8.23 6.31 8.01
N ALA A 114 7.49 7.41 8.11
CA ALA A 114 7.93 8.72 7.63
C ALA A 114 8.96 9.36 8.57
N GLU A 115 9.62 10.44 8.14
CA GLU A 115 10.64 11.14 8.93
C GLU A 115 10.12 11.69 10.27
N ASP A 116 8.85 12.05 10.33
CA ASP A 116 8.17 12.52 11.55
C ASP A 116 7.77 11.37 12.51
N GLN A 117 8.25 10.15 12.24
CA GLN A 117 7.96 8.90 12.95
C GLN A 117 6.52 8.39 12.79
N THR A 118 5.68 9.04 11.98
CA THR A 118 4.35 8.56 11.64
C THR A 118 4.46 7.33 10.74
N TRP A 119 3.76 6.26 11.12
CA TRP A 119 3.56 5.12 10.24
C TRP A 119 2.39 5.40 9.30
N MET A 120 2.65 5.33 8.00
CA MET A 120 1.68 5.68 6.97
C MET A 120 1.93 4.90 5.68
N GLY A 121 0.99 4.96 4.77
CA GLY A 121 1.10 4.29 3.49
C GLY A 121 -0.24 4.18 2.78
N VAL A 122 -0.41 3.15 1.96
CA VAL A 122 -1.63 2.92 1.17
C VAL A 122 -2.24 1.57 1.49
N LYS A 123 -3.57 1.52 1.46
CA LYS A 123 -4.35 0.29 1.62
C LYS A 123 -5.27 0.07 0.43
N THR A 124 -5.61 -1.19 0.18
CA THR A 124 -6.62 -1.56 -0.80
C THR A 124 -7.22 -2.94 -0.47
N THR A 125 -8.21 -3.35 -1.24
CA THR A 125 -8.81 -4.70 -1.17
C THR A 125 -8.50 -5.47 -2.44
N LEU A 126 -8.12 -6.73 -2.31
CA LEU A 126 -7.95 -7.66 -3.42
C LEU A 126 -9.00 -8.76 -3.30
N ILE A 127 -9.49 -9.22 -4.46
CA ILE A 127 -10.34 -10.41 -4.56
C ILE A 127 -9.50 -11.53 -5.19
N GLU A 128 -9.46 -12.67 -4.52
CA GLU A 128 -8.68 -13.85 -4.86
C GLU A 128 -9.55 -15.10 -4.74
N THR A 129 -9.55 -15.97 -5.76
CA THR A 129 -10.28 -17.25 -5.78
C THR A 129 -9.40 -18.48 -5.59
#